data_AF-A0A966MG76-F1
#
_entry.id   AF-A0A966MG76-F1
#
_cell.length_a   1.000
_cell.length_b   1.000
_cell.length_c   1.000
_cell.angle_alpha   90.00
_cell.angle_beta   90.00
_cell.angle_gamma   90.00
#
_symmetry.space_group_name_H-M   'P 1'
#
loop_
_entity.id
_entity.type
_entity.pdbx_description
1 polymer ?
#
loop_
_entity_poly.entity_id
_entity_poly.type
_entity_poly.pdbx_seq_one_letter_code
_entity_poly.pdbx_strand_id
1 'polypeptide(L)'
;MENSDFYEAERYLKLGLYPQAFEAFMALESGSYECTYLMPCKMALNNQLTPQQLELLFHDLERELKNKNPRAIYNYGLVLDHMGNHAKAIELLQIAMDLDIPEARAALSRILIKGS
;
A
#
# COMPACT_ATOMS: atom_id res chain seq x y z
N MET A 1 6.40 8.42 -22.07
CA MET A 1 6.10 9.82 -21.71
C MET A 1 6.10 9.85 -20.21
N GLU A 2 7.20 10.32 -19.64
CA GLU A 2 7.42 10.40 -18.21
C GLU A 2 6.29 11.23 -17.58
N ASN A 3 5.50 10.61 -16.71
CA ASN A 3 4.21 11.15 -16.26
C ASN A 3 4.47 12.37 -15.36
N SER A 4 4.30 13.58 -15.91
CA SER A 4 4.56 14.86 -15.22
C SER A 4 3.92 14.90 -13.83
N ASP A 5 2.72 14.36 -13.72
CA ASP A 5 1.92 14.31 -12.50
C ASP A 5 2.58 13.44 -11.41
N PHE A 6 3.30 12.38 -11.80
CA PHE A 6 4.07 11.56 -10.86
C PHE A 6 5.26 12.33 -10.27
N TYR A 7 6.00 13.06 -11.10
CA TYR A 7 7.11 13.89 -10.61
C TYR A 7 6.65 15.02 -9.71
N GLU A 8 5.47 15.57 -9.98
CA GLU A 8 4.87 16.57 -9.11
C GLU A 8 4.52 15.96 -7.74
N ALA A 9 3.89 14.78 -7.72
CA ALA A 9 3.60 14.06 -6.47
C ALA A 9 4.88 13.74 -5.67
N GLU A 10 5.95 13.28 -6.35
CA GLU A 10 7.25 13.07 -5.72
C GLU A 10 7.88 14.36 -5.20
N ARG A 11 7.70 15.48 -5.89
CA ARG A 11 8.18 16.78 -5.45
C ARG A 11 7.47 17.20 -4.15
N TYR A 12 6.15 17.04 -4.06
CA TYR A 12 5.42 17.28 -2.80
C TYR A 12 5.98 16.42 -1.67
N LEU A 13 6.24 15.13 -1.93
CA LEU A 13 6.79 14.21 -0.94
C LEU A 13 8.17 14.68 -0.44
N LYS A 14 9.07 15.10 -1.36
CA LYS A 14 10.41 15.61 -1.02
C LYS A 14 10.36 16.91 -0.22
N LEU A 15 9.33 17.73 -0.42
CA LEU A 15 9.13 18.98 0.31
C LEU A 15 8.44 18.77 1.68
N GLY A 16 8.08 17.54 2.04
CA GLY A 16 7.34 17.25 3.27
C GLY A 16 5.86 17.64 3.22
N LEU A 17 5.35 17.95 2.02
CA LEU A 17 3.95 18.26 1.76
C LEU A 17 3.15 16.97 1.62
N TYR A 18 3.12 16.18 2.70
CA TYR A 18 2.56 14.83 2.70
C TYR A 18 1.08 14.79 2.29
N PRO A 19 0.22 15.72 2.72
CA PRO A 19 -1.17 15.67 2.27
C PRO A 19 -1.34 15.81 0.75
N GLN A 20 -0.65 16.78 0.15
CA GLN A 20 -0.68 17.01 -1.30
C GLN A 20 -0.05 15.85 -2.06
N ALA A 21 1.06 15.30 -1.55
CA ALA A 21 1.71 14.13 -2.14
C ALA A 21 0.76 12.94 -2.16
N PHE A 22 0.08 12.67 -1.04
CA PHE A 22 -0.87 11.57 -0.93
C PHE A 22 -2.03 11.73 -1.90
N GLU A 23 -2.67 12.90 -1.94
CA GLU A 23 -3.77 13.19 -2.87
C GLU A 23 -3.35 12.99 -4.33
N ALA A 24 -2.17 13.50 -4.70
CA ALA A 24 -1.64 13.34 -6.05
C ALA A 24 -1.38 11.87 -6.39
N PHE A 25 -0.75 11.10 -5.49
CA PHE A 25 -0.54 9.67 -5.71
C PHE A 25 -1.84 8.87 -5.78
N MET A 26 -2.83 9.18 -4.95
CA MET A 26 -4.14 8.53 -5.00
C MET A 26 -4.85 8.82 -6.33
N ALA A 27 -4.80 10.05 -6.82
CA ALA A 27 -5.38 10.43 -8.10
C ALA A 27 -4.74 9.67 -9.27
N LEU A 28 -3.40 9.54 -9.27
CA LEU A 28 -2.66 8.77 -10.27
C LEU A 28 -3.08 7.30 -10.32
N GLU A 29 -3.26 6.67 -9.16
CA GLU A 29 -3.64 5.26 -9.07
C GLU A 29 -5.10 5.08 -9.48
N SER A 30 -6.03 5.94 -9.04
CA SER A 30 -7.45 5.86 -9.38
C SER A 30 -7.77 5.95 -10.89
N GLY A 31 -6.87 6.52 -11.69
CA GLY A 31 -6.97 6.57 -13.15
C GLY A 31 -6.34 5.38 -13.88
N SER A 32 -5.66 4.48 -13.15
CA SER A 32 -4.98 3.32 -13.71
C SER A 32 -5.86 2.07 -13.71
N TYR A 33 -5.65 1.17 -14.67
CA TYR A 33 -6.29 -0.15 -14.67
C TYR A 33 -5.62 -1.11 -13.65
N GLU A 34 -4.37 -0.84 -13.28
CA GLU A 34 -3.58 -1.63 -12.34
C GLU A 34 -3.21 -0.79 -11.11
N CYS A 35 -4.20 -0.47 -10.28
CA CYS A 35 -3.98 0.29 -9.05
C CYS A 35 -3.16 -0.55 -8.07
N THR A 36 -1.92 -0.19 -7.79
CA THR A 36 -1.09 -0.90 -6.79
C THR A 36 -1.03 -0.16 -5.46
N TYR A 37 -1.36 1.13 -5.49
CA TYR A 37 -1.27 2.04 -4.35
C TYR A 37 0.11 2.01 -3.67
N LEU A 38 1.17 1.78 -4.45
CA LEU A 38 2.52 1.57 -3.92
C LEU A 38 3.01 2.81 -3.14
N MET A 39 2.88 4.00 -3.74
CA MET A 39 3.35 5.24 -3.12
C MET A 39 2.53 5.62 -1.87
N PRO A 40 1.18 5.58 -1.91
CA PRO A 40 0.37 5.74 -0.70
C PRO A 40 0.73 4.74 0.42
N CYS A 41 0.94 3.46 0.09
CA CYS A 41 1.36 2.46 1.07
C CYS A 41 2.75 2.76 1.65
N LYS A 42 3.72 3.20 0.84
CA LYS A 42 5.03 3.64 1.34
C LYS A 42 4.91 4.83 2.29
N MET A 43 4.04 5.78 2.00
CA MET A 43 3.79 6.91 2.90
C MET A 43 3.18 6.44 4.23
N ALA A 44 2.27 5.45 4.19
CA ALA A 44 1.72 4.83 5.40
C ALA A 44 2.82 4.17 6.25
N LEU A 45 3.71 3.38 5.62
CA LEU A 45 4.85 2.74 6.29
C LEU A 45 5.83 3.76 6.90
N ASN A 46 5.93 4.95 6.32
CA ASN A 46 6.75 6.04 6.84
C ASN A 46 6.03 6.91 7.89
N ASN A 47 4.81 6.54 8.30
CA ASN A 47 3.96 7.32 9.21
C ASN A 47 3.71 8.77 8.72
N GLN A 48 3.62 8.97 7.40
CA GLN A 48 3.44 10.28 6.78
C GLN A 48 1.96 10.64 6.53
N LEU A 49 1.04 9.73 6.82
CA LEU A 49 -0.39 9.89 6.56
C LEU A 49 -1.17 10.28 7.81
N THR A 50 -2.21 11.09 7.63
CA THR A 50 -3.19 11.35 8.68
C THR A 50 -4.13 10.14 8.85
N PRO A 51 -4.85 10.03 9.98
CA PRO A 51 -5.85 8.98 10.17
C PRO A 51 -6.91 8.94 9.05
N GLN A 52 -7.35 10.11 8.57
CA GLN A 52 -8.35 10.21 7.49
C GLN A 52 -7.78 9.69 6.16
N GLN A 53 -6.50 9.94 5.89
CA GLN A 53 -5.83 9.44 4.69
C GLN A 53 -5.60 7.93 4.74
N LEU A 54 -5.26 7.40 5.91
CA LEU A 54 -5.16 5.96 6.13
C LEU A 54 -6.51 5.27 5.90
N GLU A 55 -7.59 5.84 6.42
CA GLU A 55 -8.95 5.31 6.20
C GLU A 55 -9.31 5.30 4.71
N LEU A 56 -9.03 6.39 3.98
CA LEU A 56 -9.25 6.44 2.54
C LEU A 56 -8.42 5.41 1.78
N LEU A 57 -7.13 5.28 2.12
CA LEU A 57 -6.25 4.28 1.52
C LEU A 57 -6.78 2.86 1.77
N PHE A 58 -7.24 2.57 2.99
CA PHE A 58 -7.79 1.26 3.33
C PHE A 58 -9.08 0.95 2.61
N HIS A 59 -9.98 1.91 2.47
CA HIS A 59 -11.20 1.74 1.68
C HIS A 59 -10.87 1.28 0.25
N ASP A 60 -9.90 1.93 -0.38
CA ASP A 60 -9.48 1.61 -1.75
C ASP A 60 -8.74 0.26 -1.84
N LEU A 61 -7.85 -0.05 -0.89
CA LEU A 61 -7.18 -1.35 -0.83
C LEU A 61 -8.16 -2.51 -0.56
N GLU A 62 -9.20 -2.28 0.23
CA GLU A 62 -10.27 -3.27 0.44
C GLU A 62 -11.10 -3.50 -0.83
N ARG A 63 -11.28 -2.48 -1.67
CA ARG A 63 -11.86 -2.65 -3.01
C ARG A 63 -10.94 -3.52 -3.87
N GLU A 64 -9.65 -3.27 -3.86
CA GLU A 64 -8.67 -4.06 -4.64
C GLU A 64 -8.56 -5.52 -4.16
N LEU A 65 -8.76 -5.77 -2.86
CA LEU A 65 -8.89 -7.12 -2.33
C LEU A 65 -10.08 -7.87 -2.96
N LYS A 66 -11.24 -7.20 -3.09
CA LYS A 66 -12.43 -7.79 -3.75
C LYS A 66 -12.17 -8.02 -5.24
N ASN A 67 -11.41 -7.14 -5.88
CA ASN A 67 -10.99 -7.26 -7.28
C ASN A 67 -9.89 -8.31 -7.49
N LYS A 68 -9.37 -8.93 -6.42
CA LYS A 68 -8.26 -9.89 -6.45
C LYS A 68 -6.99 -9.32 -7.09
N ASN A 69 -6.72 -8.03 -6.87
CA ASN A 69 -5.51 -7.38 -7.36
C ASN A 69 -4.31 -7.79 -6.49
N PRO A 70 -3.41 -8.65 -6.99
CA PRO A 70 -2.44 -9.33 -6.14
C PRO A 70 -1.40 -8.37 -5.55
N ARG A 71 -0.99 -7.35 -6.31
CA ARG A 71 0.03 -6.39 -5.87
C ARG A 71 -0.52 -5.40 -4.84
N ALA A 72 -1.76 -4.94 -5.01
CA ALA A 72 -2.43 -4.11 -4.00
C ALA A 72 -2.66 -4.89 -2.70
N ILE A 73 -3.11 -6.15 -2.79
CA ILE A 73 -3.30 -7.02 -1.62
C ILE A 73 -1.98 -7.21 -0.85
N TYR A 74 -0.88 -7.46 -1.56
CA TYR A 74 0.45 -7.56 -0.95
C TYR A 74 0.83 -6.26 -0.21
N ASN A 75 0.69 -5.10 -0.87
CA ASN A 75 1.01 -3.80 -0.26
C ASN A 75 0.13 -3.53 0.97
N TYR A 76 -1.16 -3.88 0.91
CA TYR A 76 -2.07 -3.76 2.04
C TYR A 76 -1.63 -4.60 3.24
N GLY A 77 -1.22 -5.85 2.99
CA GLY A 77 -0.68 -6.74 4.03
C GLY A 77 0.54 -6.14 4.74
N LEU A 78 1.46 -5.51 3.99
CA LEU A 78 2.63 -4.84 4.59
C LEU A 78 2.24 -3.65 5.48
N VAL A 79 1.26 -2.85 5.06
CA VAL A 79 0.80 -1.70 5.86
C VAL A 79 0.13 -2.18 7.14
N LEU A 80 -0.70 -3.22 7.08
CA LEU A 80 -1.35 -3.77 8.28
C LEU A 80 -0.34 -4.38 9.27
N ASP A 81 0.71 -5.05 8.77
CA ASP A 81 1.79 -5.56 9.63
C ASP A 81 2.47 -4.41 10.39
N HIS A 82 2.81 -3.34 9.67
CA HIS A 82 3.41 -2.14 10.25
C HIS A 82 2.52 -1.45 11.29
N MET A 83 1.20 -1.48 11.09
CA MET A 83 0.22 -0.95 12.05
C MET A 83 -0.10 -1.91 13.21
N GLY A 84 0.58 -3.05 13.29
CA GLY A 84 0.41 -4.03 14.37
C GLY A 84 -0.77 -4.99 14.20
N ASN A 85 -1.48 -4.93 13.07
CA ASN A 85 -2.53 -5.89 12.75
C ASN A 85 -1.94 -7.13 12.04
N HIS A 86 -1.09 -7.85 12.76
CA HIS A 86 -0.36 -9.01 12.24
C HIS A 86 -1.28 -10.13 11.74
N ALA A 87 -2.43 -10.33 12.39
CA ALA A 87 -3.38 -11.37 12.00
C ALA A 87 -3.95 -11.14 10.59
N LYS A 88 -4.50 -9.95 10.32
CA LYS A 88 -5.03 -9.59 8.99
C LYS A 88 -3.89 -9.45 7.97
N ALA A 89 -2.71 -9.00 8.38
CA ALA A 89 -1.53 -8.96 7.51
C ALA A 89 -1.13 -10.35 7.00
N ILE A 90 -1.10 -11.36 7.88
CA ILE A 90 -0.80 -12.75 7.50
C ILE A 90 -1.82 -13.27 6.50
N GLU A 91 -3.12 -13.05 6.74
CA GLU A 91 -4.18 -13.47 5.82
C GLU A 91 -3.99 -12.85 4.42
N LEU A 92 -3.78 -11.53 4.34
CA LEU A 92 -3.58 -10.85 3.06
C LEU A 92 -2.32 -11.31 2.33
N LEU A 93 -1.21 -11.51 3.06
CA LEU A 93 0.03 -11.98 2.44
C LEU A 93 -0.07 -13.44 1.98
N GLN A 94 -0.87 -14.28 2.64
CA GLN A 94 -1.18 -15.63 2.14
C GLN A 94 -1.97 -15.54 0.83
N ILE A 95 -3.02 -14.71 0.78
CA ILE A 95 -3.79 -14.48 -0.44
C ILE A 95 -2.89 -13.97 -1.58
N ALA A 96 -2.02 -13.00 -1.30
CA ALA A 96 -1.08 -12.48 -2.30
C ALA A 96 -0.10 -13.56 -2.80
N MET A 97 0.37 -14.45 -1.91
CA MET A 97 1.23 -15.57 -2.29
C MET A 97 0.49 -16.55 -3.20
N ASP A 98 -0.78 -16.86 -2.90
CA ASP A 98 -1.63 -17.74 -3.71
C ASP A 98 -1.99 -17.13 -5.08
N LEU A 99 -1.89 -15.80 -5.21
CA LEU A 99 -2.04 -15.05 -6.46
C LEU A 99 -0.69 -14.70 -7.11
N ASP A 100 0.34 -15.54 -6.90
CA ASP A 100 1.66 -15.45 -7.54
C ASP A 100 2.49 -14.18 -7.19
N ILE A 101 2.36 -13.65 -5.98
CA ILE A 101 3.32 -12.65 -5.44
C ILE A 101 4.44 -13.36 -4.67
N PRO A 102 5.62 -13.62 -5.27
CA PRO A 102 6.68 -14.40 -4.63
C PRO A 102 7.24 -13.71 -3.38
N GLU A 103 7.24 -12.37 -3.34
CA GLU A 103 7.74 -11.59 -2.21
C GLU A 103 6.89 -11.76 -0.95
N ALA A 104 5.61 -12.17 -1.09
CA ALA A 104 4.69 -12.38 0.01
C ALA A 104 5.17 -13.50 0.95
N ARG A 105 5.80 -14.55 0.42
CA ARG A 105 6.39 -15.63 1.23
C ARG A 105 7.45 -15.12 2.19
N ALA A 106 8.34 -14.26 1.69
CA ALA A 106 9.40 -13.68 2.51
C ALA A 106 8.82 -12.73 3.56
N ALA A 107 7.78 -11.97 3.22
CA ALA A 107 7.07 -11.13 4.17
C ALA A 107 6.41 -11.94 5.29
N LEU A 108 5.65 -12.99 4.95
CA LEU A 108 5.04 -13.91 5.92
C LEU A 108 6.06 -14.49 6.90
N SER A 109 7.18 -14.97 6.37
CA SER A 109 8.25 -15.56 7.17
C SER A 109 8.78 -14.57 8.21
N ARG A 110 8.93 -13.29 7.84
CA ARG A 110 9.37 -12.24 8.77
C ARG A 110 8.36 -11.98 9.89
N ILE A 111 7.06 -11.97 9.58
CA ILE A 111 6.02 -11.73 10.59
C ILE A 111 5.98 -12.87 11.60
N LEU A 112 6.01 -14.11 11.12
CA LEU A 112 5.95 -15.30 11.97
C LEU A 112 7.16 -15.42 12.91
N ILE A 113 8.36 -15.07 12.45
CA ILE A 113 9.57 -15.06 13.29
C ILE A 113 9.53 -13.95 14.34
N LYS A 114 8.96 -12.78 14.02
CA LYS A 114 8.83 -11.68 15.01
C LYS A 114 7.83 -11.99 16.12
N GLY A 115 6.82 -12.83 15.83
CA GLY A 115 5.78 -13.20 16.79
C GLY A 115 6.11 -14.41 17.67
N SER A 116 7.25 -15.08 17.44
CA SER A 116 7.72 -16.25 18.20
C SER A 116 8.66 -15.90 19.35
#